data_AF-A0A6H2H7I1-F1
#
_entry.id   AF-A0A6H2H7I1-F1
#
_cell.length_a   1.000
_cell.length_b   1.000
_cell.length_c   1.000
_cell.angle_alpha   90.00
_cell.angle_beta   90.00
_cell.angle_gamma   90.00
#
_symmetry.space_group_name_H-M   'P 1'
#
loop_
_entity.id
_entity.type
_entity.pdbx_description
1 polymer ?
#
loop_
_entity_poly.entity_id
_entity_poly.type
_entity_poly.pdbx_seq_one_letter_code
_entity_poly.pdbx_strand_id
1 'polypeptide(L)'
;MRLNKISLAAMVIGSGLLLAACGGGGSGGSTANLSISGTAAVGVAIEGTAVATCKSGTGTAVSNATTGNYTVNVAGGVGPCLLKLTPTNPDRVLFPVLYSVSSGVGASQTSNITPLTSLLVTYLSSVPGITAASPEAWFSSPSTVALLSNPTALNLRITRDFIPAIKILVPSLNLAGSEFLGTAFVTNPNSSTTDKDLESLKLAITNNTITLSGLINNLKSNAAATPAVTAATGAAS
;
A
#
# COMPACT_ATOMS: atom_id res chain seq x y z
N MET A 1 -35.61 29.68 -75.91
CA MET A 1 -34.40 30.20 -75.23
C MET A 1 -34.78 31.40 -74.36
N ARG A 2 -34.72 31.26 -73.03
CA ARG A 2 -34.62 32.38 -72.08
C ARG A 2 -33.80 31.89 -70.89
N LEU A 3 -32.62 32.48 -70.68
CA LEU A 3 -31.74 32.23 -69.53
C LEU A 3 -32.29 32.93 -68.29
N ASN A 4 -32.15 32.31 -67.11
CA ASN A 4 -32.15 33.07 -65.87
C ASN A 4 -31.15 32.52 -64.83
N LYS A 5 -30.06 33.28 -64.70
CA LYS A 5 -29.30 33.71 -63.51
C LYS A 5 -29.05 32.75 -62.33
N ILE A 6 -27.75 32.55 -62.11
CA ILE A 6 -27.05 32.00 -60.95
C ILE A 6 -27.23 32.90 -59.71
N SER A 7 -27.36 32.30 -58.52
CA SER A 7 -26.97 32.92 -57.25
C SER A 7 -26.42 31.89 -56.26
N LEU A 8 -25.29 32.26 -55.67
CA LEU A 8 -24.45 31.59 -54.67
C LEU A 8 -25.07 31.61 -53.25
N ALA A 9 -24.85 30.55 -52.46
CA ALA A 9 -24.49 30.55 -51.02
C ALA A 9 -24.43 29.07 -50.52
N ALA A 10 -23.26 28.45 -50.32
CA ALA A 10 -22.37 28.47 -49.14
C ALA A 10 -23.06 27.95 -47.84
N MET A 11 -22.85 26.68 -47.46
CA MET A 11 -21.86 26.15 -46.47
C MET A 11 -22.48 26.04 -45.04
N VAL A 12 -22.93 24.87 -44.52
CA VAL A 12 -22.20 23.74 -43.88
C VAL A 12 -21.62 24.23 -42.51
N ILE A 13 -21.90 23.76 -41.28
CA ILE A 13 -21.97 22.45 -40.54
C ILE A 13 -22.67 22.80 -39.19
N GLY A 14 -23.64 22.10 -38.58
CA GLY A 14 -23.69 20.70 -38.15
C GLY A 14 -23.44 20.58 -36.63
N SER A 15 -24.44 20.89 -35.80
CA SER A 15 -24.38 20.76 -34.33
C SER A 15 -24.83 19.36 -33.89
N GLY A 16 -23.88 18.52 -33.46
CA GLY A 16 -24.15 17.21 -32.85
C GLY A 16 -23.90 17.25 -31.34
N LEU A 17 -24.98 17.36 -30.57
CA LEU A 17 -24.99 17.15 -29.12
C LEU A 17 -25.78 15.87 -28.83
N LEU A 18 -25.09 14.74 -28.73
CA LEU A 18 -25.64 13.50 -28.19
C LEU A 18 -24.52 12.76 -27.45
N LEU A 19 -24.28 13.16 -26.19
CA LEU A 19 -23.56 12.31 -25.24
C LEU A 19 -24.56 11.73 -24.24
N ALA A 20 -24.62 10.41 -24.26
CA ALA A 20 -25.41 9.56 -23.40
C ALA A 20 -25.08 9.80 -21.92
N ALA A 21 -26.11 10.06 -21.12
CA ALA A 21 -26.09 9.80 -19.68
C ALA A 21 -27.13 8.72 -19.39
N CYS A 22 -26.68 7.48 -19.51
CA CYS A 22 -27.40 6.28 -19.11
C CYS A 22 -27.05 5.98 -17.65
N GLY A 23 -28.08 5.91 -16.80
CA GLY A 23 -28.15 4.93 -15.71
C GLY A 23 -27.52 5.28 -14.35
N GLY A 24 -28.34 5.20 -13.30
CA GLY A 24 -27.94 4.45 -12.10
C GLY A 24 -28.11 5.12 -10.73
N GLY A 25 -29.35 5.16 -10.24
CA GLY A 25 -29.73 4.82 -8.86
C GLY A 25 -28.89 5.34 -7.68
N GLY A 26 -29.31 6.46 -7.11
CA GLY A 26 -29.04 6.78 -5.70
C GLY A 26 -30.09 6.10 -4.81
N SER A 27 -29.66 5.21 -3.91
CA SER A 27 -30.42 4.75 -2.73
C SER A 27 -29.50 3.92 -1.81
N GLY A 28 -29.12 4.50 -0.67
CA GLY A 28 -28.72 3.77 0.56
C GLY A 28 -27.53 2.83 0.46
N GLY A 29 -26.31 3.34 0.35
CA GLY A 29 -25.09 2.56 0.54
C GLY A 29 -24.41 2.95 1.84
N SER A 30 -24.20 1.99 2.75
CA SER A 30 -23.45 2.17 4.00
C SER A 30 -22.27 3.12 3.81
N THR A 31 -22.28 4.24 4.55
CA THR A 31 -21.17 5.18 4.57
C THR A 31 -19.90 4.39 4.89
N ALA A 32 -18.91 4.43 4.00
CA ALA A 32 -17.60 3.91 4.35
C ALA A 32 -17.05 4.80 5.46
N ASN A 33 -16.91 4.25 6.66
CA ASN A 33 -16.38 4.98 7.82
C ASN A 33 -14.86 5.07 7.80
N LEU A 34 -14.20 4.31 6.91
CA LEU A 34 -12.76 4.30 6.73
C LEU A 34 -12.40 4.23 5.25
N SER A 35 -11.53 5.14 4.81
CA SER A 35 -10.90 5.13 3.50
C SER A 35 -9.39 5.01 3.67
N ILE A 36 -8.78 4.09 2.92
CA ILE A 36 -7.34 3.84 2.93
C ILE A 36 -6.81 4.05 1.52
N SER A 37 -5.94 5.04 1.35
CA SER A 37 -5.32 5.35 0.06
C SER A 37 -3.82 5.10 0.09
N GLY A 38 -3.21 4.99 -1.09
CA GLY A 38 -1.76 4.93 -1.22
C GLY A 38 -1.32 4.50 -2.61
N THR A 39 -0.02 4.22 -2.72
CA THR A 39 0.61 3.81 -3.97
C THR A 39 1.10 2.38 -3.87
N ALA A 40 0.72 1.54 -4.84
CA ALA A 40 1.25 0.19 -5.04
C ALA A 40 2.40 0.24 -6.05
N ALA A 41 3.62 -0.11 -5.61
CA ALA A 41 4.81 0.00 -6.45
C ALA A 41 5.94 -0.96 -6.08
N VAL A 42 6.77 -1.30 -7.08
CA VAL A 42 8.03 -2.05 -6.93
C VAL A 42 9.25 -1.28 -7.48
N GLY A 43 9.19 0.05 -7.46
CA GLY A 43 10.06 0.97 -8.24
C GLY A 43 9.41 1.42 -9.56
N VAL A 44 8.28 0.79 -9.90
CA VAL A 44 7.32 1.21 -10.90
C VAL A 44 5.92 0.90 -10.37
N ALA A 45 4.90 1.61 -10.86
CA ALA A 45 3.50 1.32 -10.57
C ALA A 45 3.17 -0.15 -10.88
N ILE A 46 2.38 -0.76 -10.00
CA ILE A 46 1.83 -2.10 -10.23
C ILE A 46 0.31 -2.07 -10.15
N GLU A 47 -0.31 -2.79 -11.08
CA GLU A 47 -1.73 -3.17 -10.99
C GLU A 47 -1.87 -4.45 -10.16
N GLY A 48 -2.86 -4.46 -9.28
CA GLY A 48 -3.20 -5.62 -8.49
C GLY A 48 -4.44 -5.42 -7.66
N THR A 49 -4.97 -6.52 -7.14
CA THR A 49 -6.11 -6.49 -6.22
C THR A 49 -5.59 -6.24 -4.80
N ALA A 50 -5.95 -5.09 -4.24
CA ALA A 50 -5.65 -4.70 -2.87
C ALA A 50 -6.84 -5.05 -1.97
N VAL A 51 -6.61 -5.84 -0.92
CA VAL A 51 -7.58 -6.19 0.11
C VAL A 51 -7.13 -5.59 1.43
N ALA A 52 -7.97 -4.75 2.03
CA ALA A 52 -7.79 -4.26 3.39
C ALA A 52 -8.58 -5.13 4.38
N THR A 53 -7.90 -5.63 5.40
CA THR A 53 -8.51 -6.31 6.55
C THR A 53 -8.21 -5.48 7.78
N CYS A 54 -9.24 -4.85 8.34
CA CYS A 54 -9.12 -3.90 9.44
C CYS A 54 -9.54 -4.53 10.76
N LYS A 55 -9.30 -3.84 11.88
CA LYS A 55 -9.81 -4.25 13.21
C LYS A 55 -11.31 -4.56 13.16
N SER A 56 -12.07 -3.77 12.40
CA SER A 56 -13.40 -4.14 11.94
C SER A 56 -13.54 -3.83 10.45
N GLY A 57 -14.24 -4.71 9.74
CA GLY A 57 -14.54 -4.54 8.31
C GLY A 57 -13.41 -4.95 7.39
N THR A 58 -13.79 -5.19 6.14
CA THR A 58 -12.89 -5.50 5.03
C THR A 58 -13.28 -4.68 3.81
N GLY A 59 -12.33 -4.37 2.96
CA GLY A 59 -12.57 -3.70 1.69
C GLY A 59 -11.62 -4.19 0.62
N THR A 60 -12.01 -3.98 -0.64
CA THR A 60 -11.21 -4.36 -1.80
C THR A 60 -11.15 -3.20 -2.78
N ALA A 61 -10.00 -3.02 -3.43
CA ALA A 61 -9.81 -2.11 -4.54
C ALA A 61 -8.82 -2.71 -5.55
N VAL A 62 -8.69 -2.06 -6.71
CA VAL A 62 -7.66 -2.36 -7.70
C VAL A 62 -6.74 -1.15 -7.79
N SER A 63 -5.43 -1.37 -7.77
CA SER A 63 -4.47 -0.30 -8.01
C SER A 63 -4.37 0.04 -9.49
N ASN A 64 -4.23 1.33 -9.80
CA ASN A 64 -4.12 1.79 -11.17
C ASN A 64 -2.81 1.30 -11.82
N ALA A 65 -2.87 0.75 -13.03
CA ALA A 65 -1.71 0.20 -13.73
C ALA A 65 -0.61 1.23 -14.06
N THR A 66 -0.97 2.51 -14.24
CA THR A 66 -0.02 3.57 -14.63
C THR A 66 0.54 4.33 -13.44
N THR A 67 -0.29 4.58 -12.42
CA THR A 67 0.10 5.41 -11.27
C THR A 67 0.34 4.61 -10.00
N GLY A 68 -0.14 3.36 -9.92
CA GLY A 68 -0.12 2.53 -8.72
C GLY A 68 -1.12 2.99 -7.66
N ASN A 69 -1.81 4.12 -7.86
CA ASN A 69 -2.72 4.67 -6.89
C ASN A 69 -3.92 3.75 -6.67
N TYR A 70 -4.34 3.63 -5.43
CA TYR A 70 -5.54 2.89 -5.05
C TYR A 70 -6.27 3.58 -3.89
N THR A 71 -7.54 3.23 -3.71
CA THR A 71 -8.31 3.65 -2.53
C THR A 71 -9.25 2.52 -2.16
N VAL A 72 -9.05 1.94 -0.98
CA VAL A 72 -9.93 0.93 -0.39
C VAL A 72 -10.90 1.63 0.56
N ASN A 73 -12.19 1.47 0.31
CA ASN A 73 -13.25 1.91 1.22
C ASN A 73 -13.72 0.72 2.05
N VAL A 74 -13.74 0.88 3.38
CA VAL A 74 -14.10 -0.17 4.33
C VAL A 74 -15.39 0.23 5.04
N ALA A 75 -16.48 -0.46 4.72
CA ALA A 75 -17.78 -0.26 5.35
C ALA A 75 -17.71 -0.69 6.83
N GLY A 76 -18.14 0.18 7.75
CA GLY A 76 -17.98 -0.04 9.20
C GLY A 76 -16.51 -0.21 9.64
N GLY A 77 -15.59 0.30 8.82
CA GLY A 77 -14.16 0.11 9.01
C GLY A 77 -13.61 0.85 10.22
N VAL A 78 -12.79 0.16 11.02
CA VAL A 78 -12.01 0.77 12.10
C VAL A 78 -10.57 0.27 11.97
N GLY A 79 -9.61 1.19 11.90
CA GLY A 79 -8.19 0.85 11.88
C GLY A 79 -7.69 0.29 13.21
N PRO A 80 -6.47 -0.27 13.27
CA PRO A 80 -5.50 -0.42 12.17
C PRO A 80 -5.90 -1.50 11.15
N CYS A 81 -5.23 -1.52 9.98
CA CYS A 81 -5.52 -2.49 8.91
C CYS A 81 -4.27 -3.17 8.35
N LEU A 82 -4.43 -4.43 7.96
CA LEU A 82 -3.55 -5.11 7.02
C LEU A 82 -3.98 -4.77 5.60
N LEU A 83 -3.00 -4.56 4.74
CA LEU A 83 -3.24 -4.53 3.32
C LEU A 83 -2.48 -5.65 2.66
N LYS A 84 -3.19 -6.41 1.82
CA LYS A 84 -2.61 -7.44 0.95
C LYS A 84 -2.85 -7.03 -0.49
N LEU A 85 -1.81 -7.02 -1.31
CA LEU A 85 -1.93 -6.83 -2.75
C LEU A 85 -1.47 -8.06 -3.49
N THR A 86 -2.35 -8.57 -4.35
CA THR A 86 -2.03 -9.64 -5.30
C THR A 86 -1.83 -8.99 -6.68
N PRO A 87 -0.59 -8.92 -7.20
CA PRO A 87 -0.31 -8.31 -8.50
C PRO A 87 -0.96 -9.09 -9.63
N THR A 88 -1.41 -8.40 -10.68
CA THR A 88 -1.95 -9.06 -11.89
C THR A 88 -0.86 -9.82 -12.66
N ASN A 89 0.41 -9.41 -12.51
CA ASN A 89 1.58 -10.01 -13.15
C ASN A 89 2.63 -10.43 -12.09
N PRO A 90 2.46 -11.59 -11.41
CA PRO A 90 3.31 -11.99 -10.29
C PRO A 90 4.77 -12.26 -10.67
N ASP A 91 5.06 -12.62 -11.91
CA ASP A 91 6.43 -12.92 -12.37
C ASP A 91 7.31 -11.66 -12.53
N ARG A 92 6.72 -10.46 -12.47
CA ARG A 92 7.43 -9.18 -12.63
C ARG A 92 7.81 -8.53 -11.30
N VAL A 93 7.53 -9.18 -10.18
CA VAL A 93 7.71 -8.61 -8.85
C VAL A 93 8.57 -9.50 -7.96
N LEU A 94 9.29 -8.90 -7.03
CA LEU A 94 10.14 -9.64 -6.07
C LEU A 94 9.32 -10.53 -5.13
N PHE A 95 8.06 -10.17 -4.88
CA PHE A 95 7.16 -10.88 -3.99
C PHE A 95 5.88 -11.25 -4.74
N PRO A 96 5.42 -12.52 -4.71
CA PRO A 96 4.18 -12.92 -5.38
C PRO A 96 2.93 -12.26 -4.77
N VAL A 97 3.04 -11.82 -3.50
CA VAL A 97 2.04 -11.06 -2.77
C VAL A 97 2.77 -10.00 -1.96
N LEU A 98 2.27 -8.76 -1.99
CA LEU A 98 2.80 -7.67 -1.19
C LEU A 98 1.90 -7.41 0.01
N TYR A 99 2.51 -7.02 1.11
CA TYR A 99 1.81 -6.67 2.35
C TYR A 99 2.19 -5.26 2.79
N SER A 100 1.25 -4.61 3.47
CA SER A 100 1.48 -3.36 4.18
C SER A 100 0.57 -3.26 5.40
N VAL A 101 0.77 -2.23 6.21
CA VAL A 101 -0.04 -1.93 7.37
C VAL A 101 -0.45 -0.47 7.34
N SER A 102 -1.65 -0.17 7.81
CA SER A 102 -2.05 1.18 8.20
C SER A 102 -2.02 1.28 9.72
N SER A 103 -1.48 2.38 10.24
CA SER A 103 -1.47 2.68 11.67
C SER A 103 -2.45 3.81 11.99
N GLY A 104 -3.05 3.75 13.16
CA GLY A 104 -4.02 4.75 13.63
C GLY A 104 -5.50 4.36 13.47
N VAL A 105 -6.38 5.27 13.91
CA VAL A 105 -7.84 5.04 14.09
C VAL A 105 -8.72 6.07 13.37
N GLY A 106 -8.13 6.95 12.56
CA GLY A 106 -8.87 7.96 11.80
C GLY A 106 -9.66 7.37 10.62
N ALA A 107 -10.68 8.10 10.15
CA ALA A 107 -11.53 7.74 9.01
C ALA A 107 -10.82 7.81 7.65
N SER A 108 -9.67 8.49 7.59
CA SER A 108 -8.79 8.52 6.42
C SER A 108 -7.41 8.06 6.86
N GLN A 109 -6.88 7.06 6.16
CA GLN A 109 -5.57 6.49 6.42
C GLN A 109 -4.79 6.39 5.11
N THR A 110 -3.46 6.37 5.22
CA THR A 110 -2.59 6.17 4.08
C THR A 110 -1.68 4.99 4.33
N SER A 111 -1.55 4.13 3.33
CA SER A 111 -0.66 2.98 3.35
C SER A 111 -0.13 2.70 1.94
N ASN A 112 1.16 2.79 1.71
CA ASN A 112 1.76 2.36 0.46
C ASN A 112 1.93 0.84 0.47
N ILE A 113 1.80 0.18 -0.67
CA ILE A 113 2.00 -1.26 -0.78
C ILE A 113 3.23 -1.51 -1.65
N THR A 114 4.35 -1.82 -1.00
CA THR A 114 5.65 -1.93 -1.66
C THR A 114 6.46 -3.11 -1.12
N PRO A 115 7.56 -3.50 -1.79
CA PRO A 115 8.53 -4.44 -1.25
C PRO A 115 9.04 -4.05 0.15
N LEU A 116 9.26 -2.76 0.42
CA LEU A 116 9.72 -2.28 1.73
C LEU A 116 8.67 -2.49 2.83
N THR A 117 7.39 -2.23 2.53
CA THR A 117 6.31 -2.49 3.49
C THR A 117 6.11 -3.98 3.73
N SER A 118 6.35 -4.81 2.71
CA SER A 118 6.28 -6.27 2.83
C SER A 118 7.41 -6.83 3.70
N LEU A 119 8.61 -6.26 3.58
CA LEU A 119 9.74 -6.58 4.47
C LEU A 119 9.46 -6.15 5.91
N LEU A 120 8.80 -5.00 6.12
CA LEU A 120 8.37 -4.59 7.46
C LEU A 120 7.35 -5.58 8.05
N VAL A 121 6.34 -6.01 7.29
CA VAL A 121 5.37 -7.01 7.76
C VAL A 121 6.07 -8.34 8.09
N THR A 122 7.03 -8.75 7.26
CA THR A 122 7.85 -9.95 7.51
C THR A 122 8.65 -9.83 8.81
N TYR A 123 9.27 -8.67 9.03
CA TYR A 123 10.00 -8.37 10.25
C TYR A 123 9.07 -8.41 11.48
N LEU A 124 7.99 -7.62 11.46
CA LEU A 124 7.08 -7.48 12.60
C LEU A 124 6.41 -8.82 12.96
N SER A 125 6.08 -9.66 11.97
CA SER A 125 5.48 -10.98 12.20
C SER A 125 6.42 -12.01 12.80
N SER A 126 7.70 -11.67 12.92
CA SER A 126 8.73 -12.48 13.58
C SER A 126 9.15 -11.92 14.93
N VAL A 127 8.55 -10.82 15.39
CA VAL A 127 8.82 -10.24 16.71
C VAL A 127 8.12 -11.07 17.79
N PRO A 128 8.80 -11.46 18.88
CA PRO A 128 8.19 -12.20 19.97
C PRO A 128 6.92 -11.52 20.52
N GLY A 129 5.90 -12.31 20.87
CA GLY A 129 4.59 -11.80 21.29
C GLY A 129 3.63 -11.46 20.15
N ILE A 130 4.13 -11.44 18.90
CA ILE A 130 3.30 -11.42 17.70
C ILE A 130 3.54 -12.74 16.96
N THR A 131 2.75 -13.76 17.29
CA THR A 131 2.86 -15.08 16.66
C THR A 131 1.54 -15.46 16.02
N ALA A 132 1.58 -15.81 14.73
CA ALA A 132 0.45 -16.39 14.03
C ALA A 132 0.94 -17.20 12.82
N ALA A 133 0.10 -18.14 12.37
CA ALA A 133 0.42 -19.02 11.25
C ALA A 133 0.51 -18.31 9.89
N SER A 134 -0.03 -17.09 9.76
CA SER A 134 0.05 -16.27 8.54
C SER A 134 0.03 -14.76 8.83
N PRO A 135 0.49 -13.93 7.88
CA PRO A 135 0.36 -12.46 7.93
C PRO A 135 -1.08 -11.95 7.97
N GLU A 136 -2.09 -12.76 7.68
CA GLU A 136 -3.49 -12.39 7.91
C GLU A 136 -3.91 -12.72 9.34
N ALA A 137 -3.51 -13.88 9.85
CA ALA A 137 -3.86 -14.32 11.20
C ALA A 137 -3.21 -13.46 12.30
N TRP A 138 -2.05 -12.85 12.05
CA TRP A 138 -1.38 -12.02 13.06
C TRP A 138 -2.15 -10.73 13.40
N PHE A 139 -3.04 -10.25 12.51
CA PHE A 139 -3.82 -9.03 12.78
C PHE A 139 -4.96 -9.25 13.75
N SER A 140 -5.39 -10.50 13.92
CA SER A 140 -6.32 -10.87 14.98
C SER A 140 -5.67 -10.91 16.37
N SER A 141 -4.33 -10.81 16.46
CA SER A 141 -3.63 -10.77 17.75
C SER A 141 -3.79 -9.42 18.45
N PRO A 142 -4.18 -9.40 19.74
CA PRO A 142 -4.25 -8.17 20.53
C PRO A 142 -2.93 -7.38 20.56
N SER A 143 -1.78 -8.05 20.57
CA SER A 143 -0.46 -7.40 20.55
C SER A 143 -0.21 -6.63 19.26
N THR A 144 -0.64 -7.18 18.12
CA THR A 144 -0.54 -6.52 16.80
C THR A 144 -1.43 -5.29 16.75
N VAL A 145 -2.69 -5.43 17.19
CA VAL A 145 -3.63 -4.30 17.24
C VAL A 145 -3.11 -3.20 18.17
N ALA A 146 -2.56 -3.56 19.33
CA ALA A 146 -1.99 -2.60 20.28
C ALA A 146 -0.79 -1.83 19.69
N LEU A 147 0.12 -2.55 19.01
CA LEU A 147 1.26 -1.93 18.33
C LEU A 147 0.80 -0.96 17.23
N LEU A 148 -0.07 -1.40 16.32
CA LEU A 148 -0.46 -0.62 15.15
C LEU A 148 -1.45 0.51 15.48
N SER A 149 -2.13 0.44 16.63
CA SER A 149 -2.92 1.55 17.16
C SER A 149 -2.05 2.66 17.75
N ASN A 150 -0.77 2.39 18.05
CA ASN A 150 0.18 3.35 18.60
C ASN A 150 1.25 3.71 17.57
N PRO A 151 1.06 4.78 16.77
CA PRO A 151 1.99 5.16 15.70
C PRO A 151 3.38 5.51 16.23
N THR A 152 3.49 6.05 17.45
CA THR A 152 4.78 6.31 18.11
C THR A 152 5.51 5.01 18.42
N ALA A 153 4.83 4.02 18.99
CA ALA A 153 5.44 2.71 19.23
C ALA A 153 5.86 2.04 17.92
N LEU A 154 5.01 2.05 16.90
CA LEU A 154 5.34 1.51 15.58
C LEU A 154 6.58 2.20 14.99
N ASN A 155 6.63 3.53 15.00
CA ASN A 155 7.77 4.29 14.50
C ASN A 155 9.06 3.99 15.27
N LEU A 156 8.99 3.80 16.59
CA LEU A 156 10.14 3.37 17.39
C LEU A 156 10.66 1.98 16.99
N ARG A 157 9.78 0.99 16.76
CA ARG A 157 10.20 -0.33 16.27
C ARG A 157 10.84 -0.22 14.88
N ILE A 158 10.26 0.61 14.01
CA ILE A 158 10.80 0.84 12.66
C ILE A 158 12.21 1.43 12.73
N THR A 159 12.38 2.51 13.51
CA THR A 159 13.63 3.27 13.56
C THR A 159 14.75 2.60 14.34
N ARG A 160 14.41 1.92 15.45
CA ARG A 160 15.41 1.30 16.32
C ARG A 160 15.83 -0.10 15.88
N ASP A 161 14.93 -0.83 15.21
CA ASP A 161 15.15 -2.26 14.99
C ASP A 161 15.08 -2.64 13.50
N PHE A 162 13.99 -2.33 12.81
CA PHE A 162 13.80 -2.71 11.40
C PHE A 162 14.79 -2.01 10.45
N ILE A 163 14.92 -0.68 10.55
CA ILE A 163 15.80 0.12 9.68
C ILE A 163 17.28 -0.29 9.83
N PRO A 164 17.83 -0.44 11.04
CA PRO A 164 19.19 -0.96 11.20
C PRO A 164 19.36 -2.35 10.60
N ALA A 165 18.41 -3.27 10.82
CA ALA A 165 18.48 -4.63 10.29
C ALA A 165 18.52 -4.66 8.75
N ILE A 166 17.63 -3.93 8.06
CA ILE A 166 17.63 -3.89 6.60
C ILE A 166 18.89 -3.22 6.02
N LYS A 167 19.42 -2.19 6.69
CA LYS A 167 20.62 -1.45 6.24
C LYS A 167 21.92 -2.24 6.37
N ILE A 168 21.96 -3.32 7.18
CA ILE A 168 23.10 -4.25 7.20
C ILE A 168 23.34 -4.86 5.81
N LEU A 169 22.26 -5.16 5.09
CA LEU A 169 22.33 -5.82 3.78
C LEU A 169 22.09 -4.86 2.62
N VAL A 170 21.38 -3.75 2.84
CA VAL A 170 21.10 -2.73 1.82
C VAL A 170 21.46 -1.34 2.37
N PRO A 171 22.77 -1.01 2.51
CA PRO A 171 23.21 0.24 3.13
C PRO A 171 22.86 1.50 2.31
N SER A 172 22.49 1.35 1.03
CA SER A 172 22.09 2.45 0.15
C SER A 172 20.70 3.03 0.43
N LEU A 173 19.90 2.40 1.30
CA LEU A 173 18.56 2.87 1.65
C LEU A 173 18.59 4.17 2.48
N ASN A 174 17.72 5.11 2.14
CA ASN A 174 17.56 6.40 2.81
C ASN A 174 16.44 6.41 3.86
N LEU A 175 15.97 5.23 4.27
CA LEU A 175 14.98 5.09 5.34
C LEU A 175 15.44 5.79 6.62
N ALA A 176 14.58 6.68 7.13
CA ALA A 176 14.80 7.43 8.37
C ALA A 176 13.69 7.17 9.41
N GLY A 177 12.51 6.74 8.98
CA GLY A 177 11.37 6.46 9.84
C GLY A 177 10.29 5.67 9.11
N SER A 178 9.04 5.92 9.49
CA SER A 178 7.85 5.24 8.95
C SER A 178 7.29 5.91 7.69
N GLU A 179 8.00 6.87 7.08
CA GLU A 179 7.49 7.66 5.95
C GLU A 179 7.17 6.78 4.74
N PHE A 180 7.93 5.71 4.53
CA PHE A 180 7.68 4.75 3.45
C PHE A 180 6.30 4.06 3.56
N LEU A 181 5.68 4.04 4.75
CA LEU A 181 4.33 3.52 4.95
C LEU A 181 3.26 4.48 4.44
N GLY A 182 3.38 5.78 4.67
CA GLY A 182 2.24 6.70 4.52
C GLY A 182 2.48 7.91 3.63
N THR A 183 3.72 8.16 3.21
CA THR A 183 4.03 9.31 2.36
C THR A 183 3.62 9.00 0.93
N ALA A 184 2.67 9.77 0.40
CA ALA A 184 2.29 9.65 -1.01
C ALA A 184 3.50 9.91 -1.91
N PHE A 185 3.65 9.12 -2.96
CA PHE A 185 4.70 9.31 -3.94
C PHE A 185 4.21 8.95 -5.34
N VAL A 186 4.87 9.57 -6.33
CA VAL A 186 4.69 9.24 -7.74
C VAL A 186 5.69 8.14 -8.09
N THR A 187 5.22 7.11 -8.79
CA THR A 187 6.06 6.05 -9.34
C THR A 187 6.88 6.60 -10.51
N ASN A 188 8.08 7.06 -10.20
CA ASN A 188 9.07 7.51 -11.16
C ASN A 188 10.43 7.37 -10.46
N PRO A 189 11.33 6.50 -10.97
CA PRO A 189 12.57 6.08 -10.32
C PRO A 189 13.43 7.18 -9.70
N ASN A 190 13.28 8.42 -10.16
CA ASN A 190 14.07 9.57 -9.72
C ASN A 190 13.30 10.61 -8.90
N SER A 191 11.99 10.45 -8.72
CA SER A 191 11.09 11.52 -8.28
C SER A 191 10.94 11.66 -6.77
N SER A 192 11.00 10.57 -6.01
CA SER A 192 10.79 10.57 -4.55
C SER A 192 11.84 9.73 -3.83
N THR A 193 12.05 10.02 -2.54
CA THR A 193 12.96 9.23 -1.69
C THR A 193 12.49 7.79 -1.55
N THR A 194 11.19 7.57 -1.37
CA THR A 194 10.61 6.21 -1.26
C THR A 194 10.87 5.41 -2.53
N ASP A 195 10.63 5.98 -3.71
CA ASP A 195 10.82 5.25 -4.97
C ASP A 195 12.31 4.97 -5.27
N LYS A 196 13.21 5.89 -4.90
CA LYS A 196 14.66 5.67 -4.95
C LYS A 196 15.11 4.51 -4.04
N ASP A 197 14.50 4.38 -2.87
CA ASP A 197 14.76 3.26 -1.97
C ASP A 197 14.21 1.94 -2.53
N LEU A 198 13.08 1.95 -3.25
CA LEU A 198 12.57 0.78 -3.97
C LEU A 198 13.52 0.34 -5.09
N GLU A 199 14.05 1.28 -5.87
CA GLU A 199 15.05 0.97 -6.91
C GLU A 199 16.37 0.48 -6.29
N SER A 200 16.81 1.07 -5.17
CA SER A 200 18.00 0.61 -4.45
C SER A 200 17.85 -0.83 -3.93
N LEU A 201 16.68 -1.16 -3.37
CA LEU A 201 16.36 -2.52 -2.94
C LEU A 201 16.35 -3.50 -4.12
N LYS A 202 15.70 -3.12 -5.22
CA LYS A 202 15.62 -3.92 -6.45
C LYS A 202 16.99 -4.18 -7.04
N LEU A 203 17.86 -3.16 -7.12
CA LEU A 203 19.22 -3.28 -7.62
C LEU A 203 20.08 -4.19 -6.72
N ALA A 204 19.99 -4.06 -5.40
CA ALA A 204 20.73 -4.90 -4.46
C ALA A 204 20.43 -6.40 -4.64
N ILE A 205 19.16 -6.73 -4.92
CA ILE A 205 18.73 -8.11 -5.16
C ILE A 205 19.07 -8.57 -6.59
N THR A 206 18.82 -7.72 -7.60
CA THR A 206 18.98 -8.10 -9.02
C THR A 206 20.44 -8.22 -9.45
N ASN A 207 21.34 -7.42 -8.86
CA ASN A 207 22.78 -7.51 -9.12
C ASN A 207 23.46 -8.64 -8.30
N ASN A 208 22.69 -9.54 -7.69
CA ASN A 208 23.15 -10.63 -6.84
C ASN A 208 24.09 -10.20 -5.70
N THR A 209 24.01 -8.94 -5.26
CA THR A 209 24.77 -8.46 -4.09
C THR A 209 24.23 -9.12 -2.82
N ILE A 210 22.92 -9.34 -2.77
CA ILE A 210 22.21 -10.10 -1.75
C ILE A 210 21.12 -10.99 -2.39
N THR A 211 20.67 -12.02 -1.67
CA THR A 211 19.47 -12.76 -2.08
C THR A 211 18.25 -12.29 -1.29
N LEU A 212 17.06 -12.35 -1.90
CA LEU A 212 15.81 -12.03 -1.20
C LEU A 212 15.61 -12.93 0.04
N SER A 213 15.96 -14.21 -0.07
CA SER A 213 15.92 -15.16 1.06
C SER A 213 16.89 -14.76 2.17
N GLY A 214 18.11 -14.37 1.83
CA GLY A 214 19.09 -13.86 2.80
C GLY A 214 18.61 -12.62 3.53
N LEU A 215 17.97 -11.68 2.80
CA LEU A 215 17.37 -10.49 3.37
C LEU A 215 16.24 -10.82 4.36
N ILE A 216 15.31 -11.68 3.95
CA ILE A 216 14.19 -12.13 4.79
C ILE A 216 14.72 -12.82 6.06
N ASN A 217 15.69 -13.73 5.93
CA ASN A 217 16.25 -14.46 7.07
C ASN A 217 16.97 -13.53 8.05
N ASN A 218 17.70 -12.52 7.55
CA ASN A 218 18.32 -11.51 8.40
C ASN A 218 17.26 -10.71 9.18
N LEU A 219 16.19 -10.27 8.52
CA LEU A 219 15.11 -9.54 9.18
C LEU A 219 14.41 -10.40 10.24
N LYS A 220 14.12 -11.66 9.94
CA LYS A 220 13.51 -12.60 10.89
C LYS A 220 14.40 -12.84 12.11
N SER A 221 15.70 -13.03 11.90
CA SER A 221 16.67 -13.22 12.99
C SER A 221 16.76 -12.00 13.89
N ASN A 222 16.84 -10.79 13.30
CA ASN A 222 16.84 -9.55 14.07
C ASN A 222 15.51 -9.35 14.82
N ALA A 223 14.37 -9.63 14.19
CA ALA A 223 13.06 -9.53 14.83
C ALA A 223 12.92 -10.47 16.04
N ALA A 224 13.43 -11.70 15.94
CA ALA A 224 13.42 -12.67 17.04
C ALA A 224 14.27 -12.23 18.25
N ALA A 225 15.28 -11.38 18.03
CA ALA A 225 16.10 -10.78 19.09
C ALA A 225 15.50 -9.50 19.68
N THR A 226 14.48 -8.91 19.04
CA THR A 226 13.81 -7.70 19.53
C THR A 226 12.96 -7.99 20.77
N PRO A 227 12.88 -7.06 21.74
CA PRO A 227 11.98 -7.20 22.88
C PRO A 227 10.54 -7.50 22.47
N ALA A 228 9.90 -8.41 23.23
CA ALA A 228 8.56 -8.86 22.92
C ALA A 228 7.54 -7.71 22.92
N VAL A 229 6.56 -7.79 22.02
CA VAL A 229 5.39 -6.92 22.05
C VAL A 229 4.38 -7.51 23.03
N THR A 230 4.27 -6.89 24.19
CA THR A 230 3.19 -7.18 25.13
C THR A 230 1.94 -6.39 24.75
N ALA A 231 0.79 -7.06 24.68
CA ALA A 231 -0.49 -6.35 24.66
C ALA A 231 -0.60 -5.45 25.91
N ALA A 232 -1.26 -4.30 25.78
CA ALA A 232 -1.58 -3.49 26.95
C ALA A 232 -2.45 -4.36 27.89
N THR A 233 -1.94 -4.69 29.08
CA THR A 233 -2.77 -5.27 30.14
C THR A 233 -3.84 -4.24 30.45
N GLY A 234 -5.12 -4.61 30.29
CA GLY A 234 -6.24 -3.69 30.40
C GLY A 234 -6.14 -2.82 31.65
N ALA A 235 -6.30 -1.51 31.47
CA ALA A 235 -6.78 -0.68 32.56
C ALA A 235 -8.22 -1.13 32.83
N ALA A 236 -8.41 -1.90 33.90
CA ALA A 236 -9.72 -2.07 34.49
C ALA A 236 -10.22 -0.68 34.91
N SER A 237 -11.27 -0.20 34.25
CA SER A 237 -12.21 0.80 34.79
C SER A 237 -13.56 0.61 34.12
#